data_AF-A0A0W7THH9-F1
#
_entry.id   AF-A0A0W7THH9-F1
#
_cell.length_a   1.000
_cell.length_b   1.000
_cell.length_c   1.000
_cell.angle_alpha   90.00
_cell.angle_beta   90.00
_cell.angle_gamma   90.00
#
_symmetry.space_group_name_H-M   'P 1'
#
loop_
_entity.id
_entity.type
_entity.pdbx_description
1 polymer ?
#
loop_
_entity_poly.entity_id
_entity_poly.type
_entity_poly.pdbx_seq_one_letter_code
_entity_poly.pdbx_strand_id
1 'polypeptide(L)'
;MTGKIGKIPTDSTGHVPEKALIKRYSDFYREKQREYDLDRMRSGIMGKRKPAVDLAKLDYSRTSDRVIPLRCTPEQVAAWYADPSSCDVEDIDCAGAPKTNVPKGMTEAQKRDQGKIRVIATPLEEQMFRRELVMGFSPADVSRIAESRPTVQIGYAPAHATGAYCPGRNRVSIDRRNGMNQGTVVHELSHELRATDPSRRSPVVRANPSASIEESCTVAEQQARSDGVDYNGYYAMVPVFDERTRRWRRPTRGEAMRMAEEDHALFTEGRRRGLKDGEAVRSVEDHWEDSHIARLRCRGHKMAINEMADTVGGVERVSRAKPRTEAERKEQAVVPVTNATAGRPGVAMANVSAKRGPLISRAGTGAIKGRTGGRKSRTEVRRYLVMIDESGTPSYSGSQKEFTLTASINSNPDAWSESLTVSRRARVIRINLQQRMS
;
A
#
# COMPACT_ATOMS: atom_id res chain seq x y z
N MET A 1 -35.30 -2.30 -11.44
CA MET A 1 -34.53 -3.24 -12.29
C MET A 1 -34.35 -4.53 -11.52
N THR A 2 -35.17 -5.55 -11.78
CA THR A 2 -35.08 -6.87 -11.16
C THR A 2 -34.05 -7.70 -11.92
N GLY A 3 -32.77 -7.53 -11.59
CA GLY A 3 -31.71 -8.43 -12.07
C GLY A 3 -31.99 -9.84 -11.56
N LYS A 4 -31.87 -10.84 -12.44
CA LYS A 4 -32.00 -12.25 -12.08
C LYS A 4 -31.02 -12.56 -10.94
N ILE A 5 -31.52 -12.74 -9.73
CA ILE A 5 -30.74 -13.28 -8.61
C ILE A 5 -30.37 -14.70 -9.05
N GLY A 6 -29.13 -14.91 -9.49
CA GLY A 6 -28.62 -16.26 -9.75
C GLY A 6 -28.81 -17.13 -8.51
N LYS A 7 -29.04 -18.42 -8.70
CA LYS A 7 -29.24 -19.38 -7.61
C LYS A 7 -28.15 -19.20 -6.54
N ILE A 8 -28.55 -18.90 -5.30
CA ILE A 8 -27.62 -18.79 -4.17
C ILE A 8 -27.00 -20.19 -3.96
N PRO A 9 -25.67 -20.32 -4.00
CA PRO A 9 -25.02 -21.62 -3.88
C PRO A 9 -25.24 -22.17 -2.48
N THR A 10 -25.37 -23.49 -2.39
CA THR A 10 -25.63 -24.21 -1.15
C THR A 10 -24.72 -25.42 -1.08
N ASP A 11 -24.11 -25.67 0.08
CA ASP A 11 -23.34 -26.89 0.33
C ASP A 11 -24.25 -28.07 0.67
N SER A 12 -23.65 -29.24 0.88
CA SER A 12 -24.35 -30.48 1.27
C SER A 12 -25.05 -30.39 2.63
N THR A 13 -24.78 -29.35 3.43
CA THR A 13 -25.40 -29.11 4.74
C THR A 13 -26.56 -28.11 4.69
N GLY A 14 -26.90 -27.60 3.50
CA GLY A 14 -27.97 -26.62 3.32
C GLY A 14 -27.58 -25.18 3.65
N HIS A 15 -26.29 -24.88 3.82
CA HIS A 15 -25.78 -23.53 4.11
C HIS A 15 -25.07 -22.93 2.91
N VAL A 16 -24.95 -21.60 2.88
CA VAL A 16 -24.20 -20.89 1.84
C VAL A 16 -22.70 -21.01 2.11
N PRO A 17 -21.88 -21.49 1.15
CA PRO A 17 -20.45 -21.64 1.37
C PRO A 17 -19.76 -20.29 1.64
N GLU A 18 -18.84 -20.26 2.61
CA GLU A 18 -18.06 -19.08 2.98
C GLU A 18 -17.40 -18.40 1.76
N LYS A 19 -16.74 -19.19 0.91
CA LYS A 19 -16.09 -18.71 -0.32
C LYS A 19 -17.07 -18.03 -1.28
N ALA A 20 -18.33 -18.47 -1.30
CA ALA A 20 -19.35 -17.86 -2.15
C ALA A 20 -19.77 -16.49 -1.61
N LEU A 21 -19.87 -16.31 -0.30
CA LEU A 21 -20.14 -15.02 0.34
C LEU A 21 -19.01 -14.04 0.05
N ILE A 22 -17.75 -14.42 0.33
CA ILE A 22 -16.56 -13.59 0.02
C ILE A 22 -16.54 -13.18 -1.45
N LYS A 23 -16.77 -14.14 -2.36
CA LYS A 23 -16.79 -13.88 -3.81
C LYS A 23 -17.92 -12.93 -4.18
N ARG A 24 -19.14 -13.13 -3.64
CA ARG A 24 -20.29 -12.28 -3.94
C ARG A 24 -20.04 -10.84 -3.52
N TYR A 25 -19.57 -10.62 -2.30
CA TYR A 25 -19.22 -9.30 -1.79
C TYR A 25 -18.16 -8.62 -2.66
N SER A 26 -17.09 -9.35 -2.96
CA SER A 26 -16.00 -8.85 -3.83
C SER A 26 -16.48 -8.50 -5.24
N ASP A 27 -17.35 -9.33 -5.83
CA ASP A 27 -17.89 -9.11 -7.17
C ASP A 27 -18.81 -7.89 -7.21
N PHE A 28 -19.69 -7.74 -6.22
CA PHE A 28 -20.59 -6.60 -6.09
C PHE A 28 -19.80 -5.29 -5.95
N TYR A 29 -18.85 -5.23 -5.02
CA TYR A 29 -18.07 -4.02 -4.83
C TYR A 29 -17.08 -3.74 -5.96
N ARG A 30 -16.62 -4.76 -6.69
CA ARG A 30 -15.84 -4.53 -7.93
C ARG A 30 -16.67 -3.83 -8.99
N GLU A 31 -17.94 -4.20 -9.15
CA GLU A 31 -18.86 -3.52 -10.07
C GLU A 31 -19.17 -2.09 -9.61
N LYS A 32 -19.53 -1.91 -8.33
CA LYS A 32 -19.78 -0.57 -7.75
C LYS A 32 -18.56 0.34 -7.78
N GLN A 33 -17.37 -0.20 -7.55
CA GLN A 33 -16.13 0.56 -7.63
C GLN A 33 -15.88 1.07 -9.06
N ARG A 34 -16.16 0.25 -10.08
CA ARG A 34 -16.06 0.68 -11.50
C ARG A 34 -17.03 1.80 -11.82
N GLU A 35 -18.29 1.70 -11.38
CA GLU A 35 -19.29 2.77 -11.54
C GLU A 35 -18.82 4.07 -10.89
N TYR A 36 -18.35 3.98 -9.64
CA TYR A 36 -17.84 5.12 -8.88
C TYR A 36 -16.61 5.75 -9.52
N ASP A 37 -15.67 4.94 -10.02
CA ASP A 37 -14.45 5.45 -10.66
C ASP A 37 -14.73 6.16 -11.99
N LEU A 38 -15.68 5.66 -12.79
CA LEU A 38 -16.14 6.35 -14.00
C LEU A 38 -16.80 7.69 -13.69
N ASP A 39 -17.68 7.72 -12.69
CA ASP A 39 -18.34 8.94 -12.24
C ASP A 39 -17.36 9.95 -11.61
N ARG A 40 -16.37 9.47 -10.84
CA ARG A 40 -15.26 10.27 -10.33
C ARG A 40 -14.44 10.88 -11.47
N MET A 41 -14.12 10.11 -12.50
CA MET A 41 -13.38 10.60 -13.68
C MET A 41 -14.17 11.68 -14.41
N ARG A 42 -15.47 11.44 -14.69
CA ARG A 42 -16.36 12.43 -15.31
C ARG A 42 -16.46 13.71 -14.49
N SER A 43 -16.64 13.58 -13.17
CA SER A 43 -16.67 14.72 -12.25
C SER A 43 -15.38 15.55 -12.31
N GLY A 44 -14.22 14.88 -12.37
CA GLY A 44 -12.92 15.53 -12.48
C GLY A 44 -12.77 16.37 -13.76
N ILE A 45 -13.28 15.89 -14.90
CA ILE A 45 -13.31 16.65 -16.16
C ILE A 45 -14.18 17.91 -16.01
N MET A 46 -15.27 17.83 -15.26
CA MET A 46 -16.17 18.95 -14.97
C MET A 46 -15.66 19.87 -13.83
N GLY A 47 -14.42 19.70 -13.37
CA GLY A 47 -13.85 20.50 -12.27
C GLY A 47 -14.38 20.16 -10.87
N LYS A 48 -15.17 19.09 -10.72
CA LYS A 48 -15.66 18.59 -9.42
C LYS A 48 -14.75 17.48 -8.91
N ARG A 49 -14.23 17.61 -7.69
CA ARG A 49 -13.35 16.59 -7.08
C ARG A 49 -14.15 15.61 -6.22
N LYS A 50 -14.25 14.35 -6.66
CA LYS A 50 -14.74 13.25 -5.82
C LYS A 50 -13.56 12.53 -5.14
N PRO A 51 -13.71 12.07 -3.88
CA PRO A 51 -12.62 11.45 -3.14
C PRO A 51 -12.20 10.10 -3.75
N ALA A 52 -10.94 9.72 -3.58
CA ALA A 52 -10.48 8.37 -3.88
C ALA A 52 -10.83 7.46 -2.70
N VAL A 53 -11.86 6.64 -2.84
CA VAL A 53 -12.32 5.72 -1.79
C VAL A 53 -12.35 4.28 -2.32
N ASP A 54 -12.07 3.32 -1.44
CA ASP A 54 -12.35 1.89 -1.66
C ASP A 54 -13.71 1.61 -1.03
N LEU A 55 -14.72 1.34 -1.86
CA LEU A 55 -16.10 1.18 -1.41
C LEU A 55 -16.30 -0.05 -0.53
N ALA A 56 -15.63 -1.16 -0.84
CA ALA A 56 -15.68 -2.38 -0.02
C ALA A 56 -15.12 -2.12 1.38
N LYS A 57 -13.98 -1.42 1.46
CA LYS A 57 -13.44 -1.01 2.76
C LYS A 57 -14.38 -0.05 3.50
N LEU A 58 -14.95 0.92 2.80
CA LEU A 58 -15.83 1.91 3.41
C LEU A 58 -17.05 1.24 4.04
N ASP A 59 -17.65 0.32 3.30
CA ASP A 59 -18.76 -0.50 3.75
C ASP A 59 -18.36 -1.39 4.94
N TYR A 60 -17.25 -2.13 4.83
CA TYR A 60 -16.70 -2.94 5.93
C TYR A 60 -16.47 -2.14 7.23
N SER A 61 -16.17 -0.84 7.11
CA SER A 61 -15.92 0.04 8.25
C SER A 61 -17.18 0.66 8.88
N ARG A 62 -18.34 0.49 8.24
CA ARG A 62 -19.62 0.95 8.75
C ARG A 62 -20.27 -0.18 9.55
N THR A 63 -21.10 0.20 10.50
CA THR A 63 -21.90 -0.75 11.30
C THR A 63 -23.28 -0.84 10.68
N SER A 64 -23.73 -2.04 10.29
CA SER A 64 -25.14 -2.29 10.03
C SER A 64 -25.90 -2.56 11.33
N ASP A 65 -27.18 -2.21 11.34
CA ASP A 65 -28.12 -2.57 12.41
C ASP A 65 -28.46 -4.07 12.39
N ARG A 66 -28.19 -4.75 11.27
CA ARG A 66 -28.49 -6.18 11.08
C ARG A 66 -27.25 -6.93 10.60
N VAL A 67 -26.80 -7.89 11.42
CA VAL A 67 -25.71 -8.81 11.08
C VAL A 67 -26.26 -10.23 10.95
N ILE A 68 -26.06 -10.84 9.79
CA ILE A 68 -26.39 -12.24 9.49
C ILE A 68 -25.19 -13.10 9.95
N PRO A 69 -25.42 -14.23 10.64
CA PRO A 69 -24.32 -15.12 11.01
C PRO A 69 -23.65 -15.71 9.76
N LEU A 70 -22.32 -15.92 9.81
CA LEU A 70 -21.57 -16.46 8.68
C LEU A 70 -22.13 -17.82 8.18
N ARG A 71 -22.56 -18.67 9.12
CA ARG A 71 -23.28 -19.91 8.81
C ARG A 71 -24.76 -19.61 8.60
N CYS A 72 -25.11 -19.22 7.37
CA CYS A 72 -26.47 -18.86 7.00
C CYS A 72 -27.07 -19.78 5.92
N THR A 73 -28.39 -19.91 5.91
CA THR A 73 -29.13 -20.54 4.80
C THR A 73 -29.36 -19.54 3.65
N PRO A 74 -29.68 -20.00 2.44
CA PRO A 74 -30.02 -19.13 1.32
C PRO A 74 -31.12 -18.11 1.64
N GLU A 75 -32.14 -18.50 2.41
CA GLU A 75 -33.27 -17.65 2.78
C GLU A 75 -32.84 -16.50 3.68
N GLN A 76 -31.96 -16.79 4.66
CA GLN A 76 -31.46 -15.78 5.60
C GLN A 76 -30.63 -14.71 4.88
N VAL A 77 -29.85 -15.11 3.89
CA VAL A 77 -28.91 -14.23 3.18
C VAL A 77 -29.47 -13.66 1.89
N ALA A 78 -30.72 -13.97 1.50
CA ALA A 78 -31.26 -13.60 0.19
C ALA A 78 -31.19 -12.09 -0.12
N ALA A 79 -31.56 -11.25 0.85
CA ALA A 79 -31.50 -9.79 0.69
C ALA A 79 -30.06 -9.28 0.51
N TRP A 80 -29.15 -9.75 1.36
CA TRP A 80 -27.72 -9.47 1.27
C TRP A 80 -27.11 -9.95 -0.05
N TYR A 81 -27.48 -11.15 -0.48
CA TYR A 81 -26.96 -11.74 -1.71
C TYR A 81 -27.42 -10.95 -2.95
N ALA A 82 -28.62 -10.36 -2.90
CA ALA A 82 -29.06 -9.42 -3.92
C ALA A 82 -28.29 -8.10 -3.86
N ASP A 83 -28.12 -7.54 -2.67
CA ASP A 83 -27.42 -6.27 -2.41
C ASP A 83 -26.62 -6.35 -1.11
N PRO A 84 -25.29 -6.58 -1.19
CA PRO A 84 -24.42 -6.63 -0.02
C PRO A 84 -24.32 -5.33 0.77
N SER A 85 -24.83 -4.20 0.28
CA SER A 85 -24.89 -2.96 1.06
C SER A 85 -26.14 -2.84 1.96
N SER A 86 -27.06 -3.82 1.89
CA SER A 86 -28.36 -3.76 2.59
C SER A 86 -28.31 -4.21 4.06
N CYS A 87 -27.35 -5.05 4.43
CA CYS A 87 -27.09 -5.55 5.78
C CYS A 87 -25.68 -6.15 5.79
N ASP A 88 -25.20 -6.60 6.96
CA ASP A 88 -23.89 -7.24 7.05
C ASP A 88 -24.02 -8.76 7.24
N VAL A 89 -22.98 -9.49 6.86
CA VAL A 89 -22.69 -10.88 7.20
C VAL A 89 -21.40 -10.91 8.03
N GLU A 90 -21.47 -11.56 9.20
CA GLU A 90 -20.36 -11.69 10.13
C GLU A 90 -19.08 -12.18 9.43
N ASP A 91 -17.95 -11.53 9.70
CA ASP A 91 -16.63 -11.78 9.12
C ASP A 91 -16.51 -11.58 7.60
N ILE A 92 -17.59 -11.29 6.87
CA ILE A 92 -17.52 -10.98 5.44
C ILE A 92 -17.38 -9.47 5.25
N ASP A 93 -18.34 -8.71 5.70
CA ASP A 93 -18.41 -7.26 5.55
C ASP A 93 -18.64 -6.53 6.87
N CYS A 94 -18.53 -7.26 7.99
CA CYS A 94 -18.26 -6.69 9.29
C CYS A 94 -17.30 -7.57 10.09
N ALA A 95 -16.71 -7.01 11.14
CA ALA A 95 -15.83 -7.76 12.03
C ALA A 95 -16.65 -8.68 12.96
N GLY A 96 -16.40 -9.99 12.92
CA GLY A 96 -16.98 -10.93 13.88
C GLY A 96 -16.20 -11.04 15.19
N ALA A 97 -16.57 -12.02 16.00
CA ALA A 97 -15.85 -12.32 17.23
C ALA A 97 -14.40 -12.79 16.95
N PRO A 98 -13.42 -12.38 17.78
CA PRO A 98 -12.06 -12.90 17.68
C PRO A 98 -12.02 -14.41 17.89
N LYS A 99 -11.31 -15.08 17.00
CA LYS A 99 -11.14 -16.53 16.98
C LYS A 99 -9.77 -16.92 17.52
N THR A 100 -9.74 -18.11 18.09
CA THR A 100 -8.56 -18.74 18.69
C THR A 100 -8.48 -20.21 18.28
N ASN A 101 -8.93 -20.54 17.07
CA ASN A 101 -8.90 -21.90 16.57
C ASN A 101 -7.45 -22.27 16.26
N VAL A 102 -6.94 -23.24 17.01
CA VAL A 102 -5.59 -23.75 16.82
C VAL A 102 -5.62 -24.98 15.91
N PRO A 103 -4.72 -25.08 14.92
CA PRO A 103 -4.56 -26.30 14.13
C PRO A 103 -4.37 -27.56 14.99
N LYS A 104 -4.90 -28.70 14.50
CA LYS A 104 -4.71 -30.02 15.14
C LYS A 104 -3.25 -30.47 15.05
N GLY A 105 -2.80 -31.30 15.99
CA GLY A 105 -1.45 -31.88 15.98
C GLY A 105 -0.35 -31.04 16.64
N MET A 106 -0.69 -29.88 17.23
CA MET A 106 0.23 -29.06 18.01
C MET A 106 0.35 -29.54 19.46
N THR A 107 1.49 -29.25 20.09
CA THR A 107 1.68 -29.42 21.54
C THR A 107 0.78 -28.47 22.33
N GLU A 108 0.50 -28.76 23.60
CA GLU A 108 -0.31 -27.87 24.46
C GLU A 108 0.30 -26.47 24.62
N ALA A 109 1.64 -26.36 24.63
CA ALA A 109 2.33 -25.08 24.66
C ALA A 109 2.07 -24.25 23.39
N GLN A 110 2.19 -24.88 22.21
CA GLN A 110 1.89 -24.23 20.93
C GLN A 110 0.41 -23.83 20.82
N LYS A 111 -0.51 -24.67 21.33
CA LYS A 111 -1.94 -24.33 21.37
C LYS A 111 -2.21 -23.11 22.24
N ARG A 112 -1.62 -23.07 23.43
CA ARG A 112 -1.74 -21.93 24.33
C ARG A 112 -1.20 -20.65 23.67
N ASP A 113 -0.05 -20.71 23.01
CA ASP A 113 0.56 -19.51 22.43
C ASP A 113 -0.20 -19.02 21.19
N GLN A 114 -0.60 -19.94 20.28
CA GLN A 114 -1.52 -19.61 19.19
C GLN A 114 -2.82 -19.01 19.71
N GLY A 115 -3.40 -19.55 20.78
CA GLY A 115 -4.65 -19.06 21.37
C GLY A 115 -4.59 -17.64 21.95
N LYS A 116 -3.39 -17.12 22.26
CA LYS A 116 -3.21 -15.72 22.72
C LYS A 116 -3.21 -14.71 21.57
N ILE A 117 -2.96 -15.16 20.34
CA ILE A 117 -3.03 -14.34 19.13
C ILE A 117 -4.49 -14.32 18.69
N ARG A 118 -5.17 -13.19 18.85
CA ARG A 118 -6.60 -13.05 18.53
C ARG A 118 -6.77 -12.81 17.03
N VAL A 119 -7.56 -13.62 16.33
CA VAL A 119 -7.76 -13.47 14.88
C VAL A 119 -9.21 -13.12 14.57
N ILE A 120 -9.45 -11.93 14.03
CA ILE A 120 -10.77 -11.49 13.54
C ILE A 120 -10.77 -11.73 12.02
N ALA A 121 -11.40 -12.82 11.60
CA ALA A 121 -11.44 -13.29 10.21
C ALA A 121 -12.51 -14.37 10.05
N THR A 122 -12.80 -14.82 8.84
CA THR A 122 -13.59 -16.06 8.68
C THR A 122 -12.80 -17.29 9.17
N PRO A 123 -13.45 -18.45 9.45
CA PRO A 123 -12.74 -19.67 9.83
C PRO A 123 -11.69 -20.13 8.81
N LEU A 124 -11.97 -20.03 7.50
CA LEU A 124 -10.99 -20.37 6.47
C LEU A 124 -9.79 -19.41 6.49
N GLU A 125 -10.05 -18.11 6.61
CA GLU A 125 -9.00 -17.09 6.65
C GLU A 125 -8.12 -17.22 7.89
N GLU A 126 -8.71 -17.52 9.05
CA GLU A 126 -7.97 -17.85 10.26
C GLU A 126 -7.06 -19.06 10.02
N GLN A 127 -7.57 -20.14 9.45
CA GLN A 127 -6.77 -21.33 9.15
C GLN A 127 -5.60 -21.00 8.23
N MET A 128 -5.84 -20.21 7.18
CA MET A 128 -4.81 -19.74 6.25
C MET A 128 -3.75 -18.91 6.98
N PHE A 129 -4.15 -17.93 7.80
CA PHE A 129 -3.23 -17.12 8.59
C PHE A 129 -2.38 -17.98 9.53
N ARG A 130 -3.02 -18.90 10.26
CA ARG A 130 -2.34 -19.81 11.21
C ARG A 130 -1.31 -20.68 10.51
N ARG A 131 -1.58 -21.11 9.26
CA ARG A 131 -0.62 -21.82 8.41
C ARG A 131 0.57 -20.93 8.05
N GLU A 132 0.32 -19.72 7.54
CA GLU A 132 1.40 -18.80 7.15
C GLU A 132 2.26 -18.39 8.36
N LEU A 133 1.65 -18.22 9.53
CA LEU A 133 2.33 -17.96 10.80
C LEU A 133 3.36 -19.04 11.13
N VAL A 134 2.97 -20.33 11.12
CA VAL A 134 3.90 -21.43 11.45
C VAL A 134 4.85 -21.79 10.31
N MET A 135 4.52 -21.39 9.08
CA MET A 135 5.45 -21.48 7.96
C MET A 135 6.52 -20.40 8.03
N GLY A 136 6.19 -19.19 8.49
CA GLY A 136 7.12 -18.06 8.60
C GLY A 136 7.95 -18.08 9.87
N PHE A 137 7.36 -18.50 10.99
CA PHE A 137 7.93 -18.36 12.32
C PHE A 137 8.13 -19.70 13.02
N SER A 138 9.18 -19.75 13.85
CA SER A 138 9.41 -20.87 14.76
C SER A 138 8.40 -20.89 15.91
N PRO A 139 8.28 -22.01 16.66
CA PRO A 139 7.49 -22.01 17.89
C PRO A 139 7.94 -20.97 18.92
N ALA A 140 9.24 -20.68 19.02
CA ALA A 140 9.76 -19.67 19.94
C ALA A 140 9.34 -18.25 19.52
N ASP A 141 9.43 -17.94 18.22
CA ASP A 141 8.95 -16.66 17.68
C ASP A 141 7.44 -16.50 17.87
N VAL A 142 6.66 -17.56 17.60
CA VAL A 142 5.20 -17.54 17.86
C VAL A 142 4.91 -17.31 19.35
N SER A 143 5.72 -17.87 20.25
CA SER A 143 5.60 -17.62 21.69
C SER A 143 5.84 -16.15 22.03
N ARG A 144 6.87 -15.51 21.45
CA ARG A 144 7.16 -14.07 21.62
C ARG A 144 6.05 -13.18 21.05
N ILE A 145 5.56 -13.49 19.85
CA ILE A 145 4.37 -12.81 19.27
C ILE A 145 3.19 -12.95 20.24
N ALA A 146 2.97 -14.15 20.77
CA ALA A 146 1.84 -14.44 21.66
C ALA A 146 1.92 -13.73 23.02
N GLU A 147 3.11 -13.39 23.52
CA GLU A 147 3.30 -12.65 24.77
C GLU A 147 2.69 -11.25 24.72
N SER A 148 2.74 -10.58 23.55
CA SER A 148 2.15 -9.25 23.36
C SER A 148 0.63 -9.29 23.17
N ARG A 149 0.05 -10.48 22.97
CA ARG A 149 -1.39 -10.74 22.71
C ARG A 149 -1.96 -9.89 21.57
N PRO A 150 -1.37 -9.94 20.36
CA PRO A 150 -1.78 -9.08 19.27
C PRO A 150 -3.16 -9.46 18.77
N THR A 151 -3.84 -8.50 18.15
CA THR A 151 -5.03 -8.75 17.33
C THR A 151 -4.65 -8.74 15.87
N VAL A 152 -4.95 -9.81 15.15
CA VAL A 152 -4.84 -9.90 13.70
C VAL A 152 -6.23 -9.74 13.12
N GLN A 153 -6.43 -8.76 12.25
CA GLN A 153 -7.70 -8.50 11.58
C GLN A 153 -7.54 -8.71 10.08
N ILE A 154 -8.30 -9.66 9.52
CA ILE A 154 -8.33 -9.95 8.09
C ILE A 154 -9.63 -9.35 7.54
N GLY A 155 -9.51 -8.47 6.54
CA GLY A 155 -10.64 -7.75 5.98
C GLY A 155 -10.23 -6.89 4.79
N TYR A 156 -11.05 -5.91 4.41
CA TYR A 156 -10.72 -5.03 3.29
C TYR A 156 -9.78 -3.89 3.71
N ALA A 157 -8.54 -3.94 3.24
CA ALA A 157 -7.56 -2.87 3.41
C ALA A 157 -7.73 -1.81 2.30
N PRO A 158 -7.17 -0.59 2.46
CA PRO A 158 -7.22 0.38 1.37
C PRO A 158 -6.42 -0.16 0.18
N ALA A 159 -6.84 0.18 -1.05
CA ALA A 159 -6.37 -0.42 -2.31
C ALA A 159 -4.84 -0.46 -2.56
N HIS A 160 -4.02 0.21 -1.76
CA HIS A 160 -2.56 0.25 -1.87
C HIS A 160 -1.81 -0.49 -0.76
N ALA A 161 -2.52 -1.15 0.17
CA ALA A 161 -1.92 -1.88 1.29
C ALA A 161 -2.36 -3.34 1.26
N THR A 162 -1.39 -4.26 1.35
CA THR A 162 -1.64 -5.71 1.55
C THR A 162 -1.67 -6.07 3.03
N GLY A 163 -1.01 -5.28 3.87
CA GLY A 163 -1.02 -5.39 5.32
C GLY A 163 -0.69 -4.05 5.99
N ALA A 164 -0.83 -4.00 7.31
CA ALA A 164 -0.30 -2.95 8.18
C ALA A 164 -0.25 -3.38 9.64
N TYR A 165 0.87 -3.12 10.32
CA TYR A 165 0.95 -3.16 11.78
C TYR A 165 0.69 -1.78 12.39
N CYS A 166 -0.13 -1.76 13.44
CA CYS A 166 -0.47 -0.57 14.22
C CYS A 166 0.02 -0.74 15.66
N PRO A 167 1.21 -0.20 16.03
CA PRO A 167 1.79 -0.38 17.36
C PRO A 167 0.87 0.10 18.49
N GLY A 168 0.21 1.24 18.32
CA GLY A 168 -0.66 1.83 19.36
C GLY A 168 -1.91 1.02 19.71
N ARG A 169 -2.26 -0.01 18.92
CA ARG A 169 -3.36 -0.94 19.21
C ARG A 169 -2.89 -2.40 19.29
N ASN A 170 -1.59 -2.64 19.17
CA ASN A 170 -1.00 -3.95 18.89
C ASN A 170 -1.82 -4.77 17.90
N ARG A 171 -2.10 -4.16 16.74
CA ARG A 171 -3.00 -4.74 15.73
C ARG A 171 -2.30 -4.89 14.40
N VAL A 172 -2.32 -6.11 13.88
CA VAL A 172 -1.98 -6.42 12.49
C VAL A 172 -3.27 -6.42 11.68
N SER A 173 -3.26 -5.74 10.53
CA SER A 173 -4.35 -5.78 9.56
C SER A 173 -3.84 -6.40 8.27
N ILE A 174 -4.57 -7.36 7.71
CA ILE A 174 -4.20 -8.05 6.46
C ILE A 174 -5.34 -7.87 5.46
N ASP A 175 -5.02 -7.47 4.24
CA ASP A 175 -5.99 -7.39 3.16
C ASP A 175 -6.40 -8.80 2.74
N ARG A 176 -7.70 -9.07 2.81
CA ARG A 176 -8.29 -10.34 2.39
C ARG A 176 -7.96 -10.72 0.94
N ARG A 177 -7.90 -9.74 0.04
CA ARG A 177 -7.77 -10.01 -1.40
C ARG A 177 -6.36 -10.44 -1.75
N ASN A 178 -5.36 -9.77 -1.17
CA ASN A 178 -3.97 -9.87 -1.64
C ASN A 178 -2.93 -10.10 -0.52
N GLY A 179 -3.32 -10.01 0.75
CA GLY A 179 -2.40 -10.06 1.90
C GLY A 179 -2.24 -11.43 2.55
N MET A 180 -3.03 -12.43 2.17
CA MET A 180 -3.02 -13.78 2.78
C MET A 180 -1.90 -14.69 2.25
N ASN A 181 -0.71 -14.13 2.02
CA ASN A 181 0.50 -14.85 1.62
C ASN A 181 1.55 -14.79 2.73
N GLN A 182 2.49 -15.75 2.72
CA GLN A 182 3.56 -15.84 3.72
C GLN A 182 4.29 -14.52 3.93
N GLY A 183 4.73 -13.87 2.85
CA GLY A 183 5.56 -12.69 2.94
C GLY A 183 4.86 -11.49 3.57
N THR A 184 3.58 -11.27 3.30
CA THR A 184 2.79 -10.22 3.98
C THR A 184 2.58 -10.55 5.46
N VAL A 185 2.21 -11.80 5.79
CA VAL A 185 2.03 -12.23 7.19
C VAL A 185 3.32 -12.07 7.98
N VAL A 186 4.45 -12.50 7.40
CA VAL A 186 5.78 -12.38 7.99
C VAL A 186 6.17 -10.91 8.13
N HIS A 187 5.93 -10.07 7.12
CA HIS A 187 6.25 -8.65 7.17
C HIS A 187 5.55 -7.96 8.34
N GLU A 188 4.23 -8.08 8.44
CA GLU A 188 3.46 -7.38 9.48
C GLU A 188 3.73 -7.93 10.89
N LEU A 189 3.96 -9.24 11.03
CA LEU A 189 4.34 -9.82 12.31
C LEU A 189 5.82 -9.56 12.68
N SER A 190 6.68 -9.29 11.69
CA SER A 190 8.03 -8.81 11.96
C SER A 190 7.97 -7.40 12.52
N HIS A 191 7.16 -6.49 11.97
CA HIS A 191 6.89 -5.19 12.61
C HIS A 191 6.40 -5.33 14.05
N GLU A 192 5.50 -6.29 14.29
CA GLU A 192 4.98 -6.58 15.64
C GLU A 192 6.12 -7.00 16.59
N LEU A 193 6.88 -8.04 16.24
CA LEU A 193 8.01 -8.51 17.05
C LEU A 193 9.05 -7.42 17.28
N ARG A 194 9.41 -6.66 16.24
CA ARG A 194 10.36 -5.53 16.34
C ARG A 194 9.90 -4.50 17.38
N ALA A 195 8.59 -4.31 17.54
CA ALA A 195 8.01 -3.35 18.47
C ALA A 195 7.82 -3.91 19.89
N THR A 196 7.57 -5.22 20.03
CA THR A 196 7.09 -5.82 21.29
C THR A 196 8.09 -6.74 21.97
N ASP A 197 9.01 -7.37 21.24
CA ASP A 197 9.99 -8.32 21.79
C ASP A 197 11.19 -7.57 22.41
N PRO A 198 11.32 -7.56 23.75
CA PRO A 198 12.38 -6.82 24.44
C PRO A 198 13.77 -7.45 24.26
N SER A 199 13.86 -8.68 23.76
CA SER A 199 15.15 -9.33 23.50
C SER A 199 15.85 -8.75 22.26
N ARG A 200 15.10 -8.07 21.38
CA ARG A 200 15.62 -7.38 20.19
C ARG A 200 16.27 -6.05 20.58
N ARG A 201 17.61 -6.04 20.60
CA ARG A 201 18.39 -4.89 21.06
C ARG A 201 19.04 -4.12 19.92
N SER A 202 19.43 -4.79 18.84
CA SER A 202 20.07 -4.14 17.70
C SER A 202 19.10 -3.17 17.00
N PRO A 203 19.56 -1.99 16.58
CA PRO A 203 18.80 -1.04 15.76
C PRO A 203 18.24 -1.65 14.47
N VAL A 204 18.88 -2.70 13.94
CA VAL A 204 18.46 -3.39 12.72
C VAL A 204 17.27 -4.31 12.99
N VAL A 205 17.09 -4.85 14.20
CA VAL A 205 16.02 -5.84 14.50
C VAL A 205 14.98 -5.31 15.49
N ARG A 206 15.15 -4.09 16.00
CA ARG A 206 14.20 -3.37 16.85
C ARG A 206 13.45 -2.30 16.05
N ALA A 207 12.22 -2.02 16.45
CA ALA A 207 11.39 -0.99 15.83
C ALA A 207 12.08 0.38 15.79
N ASN A 208 12.00 1.04 14.65
CA ASN A 208 12.62 2.33 14.40
C ASN A 208 11.55 3.40 14.03
N PRO A 209 11.65 4.64 14.53
CA PRO A 209 10.72 5.71 14.16
C PRO A 209 10.87 6.17 12.71
N SER A 210 12.01 5.94 12.07
CA SER A 210 12.21 6.22 10.64
C SER A 210 11.52 5.17 9.78
N ALA A 211 10.58 5.61 8.93
CA ALA A 211 9.91 4.71 8.00
C ALA A 211 10.87 4.06 7.00
N SER A 212 11.95 4.72 6.58
CA SER A 212 12.92 4.07 5.66
C SER A 212 13.69 2.96 6.36
N ILE A 213 14.16 3.21 7.59
CA ILE A 213 14.86 2.20 8.37
C ILE A 213 13.92 1.05 8.71
N GLU A 214 12.76 1.35 9.29
CA GLU A 214 11.81 0.36 9.77
C GLU A 214 11.35 -0.60 8.67
N GLU A 215 10.97 -0.06 7.52
CA GLU A 215 10.51 -0.86 6.38
C GLU A 215 11.66 -1.67 5.77
N SER A 216 12.88 -1.08 5.69
CA SER A 216 14.03 -1.79 5.11
C SER A 216 14.44 -3.00 5.95
N CYS A 217 14.48 -2.83 7.27
CA CYS A 217 14.84 -3.88 8.20
C CYS A 217 13.73 -4.95 8.29
N THR A 218 12.47 -4.54 8.20
CA THR A 218 11.33 -5.48 8.19
C THR A 218 11.31 -6.30 6.90
N VAL A 219 11.59 -5.70 5.75
CA VAL A 219 11.74 -6.44 4.49
C VAL A 219 12.93 -7.39 4.53
N ALA A 220 14.06 -7.00 5.15
CA ALA A 220 15.18 -7.92 5.36
C ALA A 220 14.77 -9.16 6.18
N GLU A 221 14.06 -8.97 7.29
CA GLU A 221 13.54 -10.08 8.10
C GLU A 221 12.50 -10.93 7.33
N GLN A 222 11.65 -10.29 6.52
CA GLN A 222 10.74 -10.98 5.62
C GLN A 222 11.48 -11.89 4.63
N GLN A 223 12.54 -11.39 4.00
CA GLN A 223 13.35 -12.17 3.06
C GLN A 223 14.08 -13.31 3.77
N ALA A 224 14.59 -13.09 4.98
CA ALA A 224 15.24 -14.12 5.79
C ALA A 224 14.29 -15.25 6.16
N ARG A 225 13.03 -14.94 6.47
CA ARG A 225 12.04 -15.90 7.02
C ARG A 225 11.17 -16.61 5.99
N SER A 226 10.99 -16.02 4.81
CA SER A 226 10.11 -16.56 3.76
C SER A 226 10.77 -17.74 3.04
N ASP A 227 9.99 -18.70 2.56
CA ASP A 227 10.52 -19.87 1.83
C ASP A 227 10.83 -19.59 0.35
N GLY A 228 10.46 -18.42 -0.14
CA GLY A 228 10.77 -17.98 -1.49
C GLY A 228 10.90 -16.48 -1.56
N VAL A 229 11.42 -16.02 -2.69
CA VAL A 229 11.61 -14.60 -2.99
C VAL A 229 10.26 -13.89 -2.96
N ASP A 230 10.15 -12.89 -2.09
CA ASP A 230 9.01 -11.97 -2.13
C ASP A 230 9.33 -10.76 -3.02
N TYR A 231 8.61 -10.67 -4.14
CA TYR A 231 8.67 -9.54 -5.08
C TYR A 231 7.80 -8.37 -4.61
N ASN A 232 7.98 -7.96 -3.35
CA ASN A 232 7.25 -6.85 -2.78
C ASN A 232 7.61 -5.52 -3.47
N GLY A 233 6.75 -4.52 -3.33
CA GLY A 233 6.93 -3.21 -3.98
C GLY A 233 8.12 -2.40 -3.49
N TYR A 234 8.79 -2.82 -2.40
CA TYR A 234 9.86 -2.05 -1.77
C TYR A 234 11.11 -1.94 -2.63
N TYR A 235 11.45 -2.99 -3.37
CA TYR A 235 12.60 -2.95 -4.27
C TYR A 235 12.43 -1.95 -5.43
N ALA A 236 11.20 -1.58 -5.79
CA ALA A 236 10.97 -0.49 -6.76
C ALA A 236 11.35 0.90 -6.21
N MET A 237 11.52 1.01 -4.89
CA MET A 237 11.96 2.22 -4.17
C MET A 237 13.44 2.17 -3.77
N VAL A 238 14.14 1.06 -4.04
CA VAL A 238 15.58 0.92 -3.78
C VAL A 238 16.36 1.56 -4.93
N PRO A 239 17.08 2.67 -4.69
CA PRO A 239 17.81 3.37 -5.73
C PRO A 239 19.01 2.57 -6.24
N VAL A 240 19.24 2.63 -7.54
CA VAL A 240 20.39 2.02 -8.23
C VAL A 240 21.32 3.14 -8.70
N PHE A 241 22.62 2.95 -8.54
CA PHE A 241 23.62 3.90 -9.02
C PHE A 241 23.84 3.71 -10.52
N ASP A 242 23.59 4.75 -11.29
CA ASP A 242 23.87 4.77 -12.73
C ASP A 242 25.30 5.27 -12.95
N GLU A 243 26.19 4.37 -13.33
CA GLU A 243 27.61 4.68 -13.59
C GLU A 243 27.80 5.72 -14.70
N ARG A 244 26.92 5.74 -15.71
CA ARG A 244 27.01 6.68 -16.84
C ARG A 244 26.65 8.09 -16.41
N THR A 245 25.57 8.24 -15.65
CA THR A 245 25.11 9.57 -15.19
C THR A 245 25.69 9.98 -13.84
N ARG A 246 26.42 9.07 -13.16
CA ARG A 246 26.96 9.23 -11.80
C ARG A 246 25.88 9.65 -10.79
N ARG A 247 24.66 9.14 -10.97
CA ARG A 247 23.48 9.53 -10.17
C ARG A 247 22.72 8.31 -9.70
N TRP A 248 22.13 8.43 -8.51
CA TRP A 248 21.13 7.48 -8.03
C TRP A 248 19.82 7.69 -8.78
N ARG A 249 19.27 6.62 -9.34
CA ARG A 249 17.99 6.63 -10.05
C ARG A 249 17.05 5.55 -9.51
N ARG A 250 15.79 5.61 -9.91
CA ARG A 250 14.86 4.50 -9.69
C ARG A 250 15.32 3.26 -10.47
N PRO A 251 15.13 2.06 -9.90
CA PRO A 251 15.41 0.82 -10.60
C PRO A 251 14.37 0.59 -11.69
N THR A 252 14.77 -0.13 -12.73
CA THR A 252 13.84 -0.80 -13.63
C THR A 252 13.18 -1.98 -12.91
N ARG A 253 12.08 -2.51 -13.45
CA ARG A 253 11.42 -3.69 -12.88
C ARG A 253 12.38 -4.89 -12.78
N GLY A 254 13.17 -5.14 -13.82
CA GLY A 254 14.13 -6.25 -13.84
C GLY A 254 15.24 -6.08 -12.79
N GLU A 255 15.72 -4.85 -12.57
CA GLU A 255 16.66 -4.57 -11.48
C GLU A 255 16.02 -4.78 -10.11
N ALA A 256 14.79 -4.31 -9.89
CA ALA A 256 14.08 -4.51 -8.63
C ALA A 256 13.87 -6.00 -8.30
N MET A 257 13.49 -6.81 -9.30
CA MET A 257 13.33 -8.26 -9.12
C MET A 257 14.65 -8.93 -8.78
N ARG A 258 15.73 -8.61 -9.50
CA ARG A 258 17.06 -9.18 -9.23
C ARG A 258 17.57 -8.80 -7.84
N MET A 259 17.38 -7.55 -7.40
CA MET A 259 17.75 -7.14 -6.04
C MET A 259 16.98 -7.93 -4.97
N ALA A 260 15.71 -8.26 -5.21
CA ALA A 260 14.94 -9.10 -4.29
C ALA A 260 15.46 -10.54 -4.23
N GLU A 261 15.84 -11.10 -5.37
CA GLU A 261 16.45 -12.44 -5.46
C GLU A 261 17.83 -12.49 -4.78
N GLU A 262 18.68 -11.49 -5.04
CA GLU A 262 20.01 -11.32 -4.44
C GLU A 262 19.91 -11.17 -2.91
N ASP A 263 19.02 -10.31 -2.42
CA ASP A 263 18.80 -10.13 -0.98
C ASP A 263 18.18 -11.37 -0.34
N HIS A 264 17.23 -12.04 -0.99
CA HIS A 264 16.69 -13.30 -0.47
C HIS A 264 17.79 -14.34 -0.31
N ALA A 265 18.64 -14.53 -1.32
CA ALA A 265 19.77 -15.45 -1.25
C ALA A 265 20.79 -15.03 -0.17
N LEU A 266 21.03 -13.72 0.01
CA LEU A 266 21.89 -13.20 1.06
C LEU A 266 21.34 -13.53 2.45
N PHE A 267 20.08 -13.20 2.71
CA PHE A 267 19.43 -13.40 4.01
C PHE A 267 19.04 -14.85 4.32
N THR A 268 19.02 -15.73 3.33
CA THR A 268 18.87 -17.17 3.55
C THR A 268 20.20 -17.92 3.52
N GLU A 269 21.33 -17.22 3.40
CA GLU A 269 22.67 -17.82 3.27
C GLU A 269 22.75 -18.84 2.10
N GLY A 270 22.05 -18.54 1.01
CA GLY A 270 21.94 -19.40 -0.18
C GLY A 270 21.00 -20.60 -0.02
N ARG A 271 20.31 -20.73 1.11
CA ARG A 271 19.32 -21.80 1.34
C ARG A 271 18.04 -21.51 0.54
N ARG A 272 17.38 -22.58 0.09
CA ARG A 272 16.09 -22.50 -0.62
C ARG A 272 14.88 -22.31 0.30
N ARG A 273 15.07 -22.35 1.62
CA ARG A 273 14.00 -22.20 2.62
C ARG A 273 14.37 -21.08 3.57
N GLY A 274 13.35 -20.45 4.12
CA GLY A 274 13.54 -19.36 5.07
C GLY A 274 14.17 -19.86 6.36
N LEU A 275 15.05 -19.03 6.92
CA LEU A 275 15.61 -19.21 8.25
C LEU A 275 14.52 -19.09 9.32
N LYS A 276 14.75 -19.75 10.46
CA LYS A 276 13.82 -19.78 11.61
C LYS A 276 14.54 -19.38 12.89
N ASP A 277 13.76 -19.07 13.92
CA ASP A 277 14.27 -18.71 15.24
C ASP A 277 15.27 -17.54 15.18
N GLY A 278 16.29 -17.57 16.04
CA GLY A 278 17.35 -16.57 16.07
C GLY A 278 18.27 -16.60 14.85
N GLU A 279 18.23 -17.62 13.97
CA GLU A 279 19.04 -17.60 12.73
C GLU A 279 18.58 -16.50 11.79
N ALA A 280 17.26 -16.33 11.61
CA ALA A 280 16.72 -15.26 10.77
C ALA A 280 17.12 -13.88 11.30
N VAL A 281 17.05 -13.69 12.62
CA VAL A 281 17.42 -12.42 13.27
C VAL A 281 18.91 -12.14 13.12
N ARG A 282 19.77 -13.12 13.38
CA ARG A 282 21.23 -12.98 13.21
C ARG A 282 21.61 -12.69 11.76
N SER A 283 21.04 -13.41 10.80
CA SER A 283 21.31 -13.17 9.38
C SER A 283 20.96 -11.74 8.95
N VAL A 284 19.86 -11.19 9.48
CA VAL A 284 19.52 -9.77 9.25
C VAL A 284 20.54 -8.84 9.90
N GLU A 285 20.96 -9.08 11.14
CA GLU A 285 21.99 -8.28 11.81
C GLU A 285 23.32 -8.31 11.05
N ASP A 286 23.71 -9.47 10.55
CA ASP A 286 25.01 -9.71 9.90
C ASP A 286 25.05 -9.21 8.45
N HIS A 287 23.90 -9.13 7.76
CA HIS A 287 23.87 -8.87 6.31
C HIS A 287 23.05 -7.66 5.88
N TRP A 288 22.29 -7.02 6.77
CA TRP A 288 21.43 -5.90 6.35
C TRP A 288 22.23 -4.79 5.67
N GLU A 289 23.41 -4.42 6.19
CA GLU A 289 24.22 -3.33 5.64
C GLU A 289 24.68 -3.58 4.19
N ASP A 290 24.95 -4.84 3.85
CA ASP A 290 25.41 -5.27 2.52
C ASP A 290 24.25 -5.44 1.52
N SER A 291 23.01 -5.51 2.02
CA SER A 291 21.83 -5.75 1.21
C SER A 291 21.46 -4.58 0.30
N HIS A 292 20.68 -4.88 -0.74
CA HIS A 292 20.07 -3.88 -1.58
C HIS A 292 18.99 -3.10 -0.81
N ILE A 293 18.20 -3.79 0.01
CA ILE A 293 17.08 -3.21 0.74
C ILE A 293 17.52 -2.18 1.78
N ALA A 294 18.74 -2.25 2.32
CA ALA A 294 19.29 -1.19 3.17
C ALA A 294 19.39 0.17 2.47
N ARG A 295 19.30 0.22 1.13
CA ARG A 295 19.25 1.50 0.39
C ARG A 295 17.83 2.05 0.21
N LEU A 296 16.80 1.39 0.74
CA LEU A 296 15.39 1.78 0.61
C LEU A 296 15.16 3.28 0.89
N ARG A 297 14.31 3.91 0.06
CA ARG A 297 13.81 5.27 0.27
C ARG A 297 12.29 5.23 0.46
N CYS A 298 11.84 5.01 1.68
CA CYS A 298 10.42 4.99 2.03
C CYS A 298 10.01 6.33 2.63
N ARG A 299 9.03 7.01 2.00
CA ARG A 299 8.43 8.29 2.47
C ARG A 299 9.41 9.47 2.66
N GLY A 300 10.67 9.34 2.24
CA GLY A 300 11.70 10.37 2.36
C GLY A 300 12.70 10.36 1.18
N HIS A 301 13.68 11.27 1.23
CA HIS A 301 14.70 11.41 0.18
C HIS A 301 16.00 10.66 0.48
N LYS A 302 16.18 10.20 1.72
CA LYS A 302 17.40 9.55 2.20
C LYS A 302 17.26 8.03 2.13
N MET A 303 18.37 7.36 1.86
CA MET A 303 18.45 5.90 1.92
C MET A 303 18.48 5.46 3.39
N ALA A 304 17.82 4.35 3.72
CA ALA A 304 17.76 3.82 5.07
C ALA A 304 19.15 3.66 5.71
N ILE A 305 20.15 3.11 5.01
CA ILE A 305 21.53 2.94 5.50
C ILE A 305 22.20 4.28 5.85
N ASN A 306 21.97 5.32 5.04
CA ASN A 306 22.50 6.67 5.31
C ASN A 306 21.72 7.37 6.44
N GLU A 307 20.48 6.98 6.68
CA GLU A 307 19.69 7.46 7.82
C GLU A 307 20.12 6.77 9.12
N MET A 308 20.33 5.46 9.07
CA MET A 308 20.87 4.66 10.16
C MET A 308 22.25 5.18 10.61
N ALA A 309 23.17 5.37 9.68
CA ALA A 309 24.50 5.92 9.96
C ALA A 309 24.44 7.29 10.67
N ASP A 310 23.46 8.14 10.35
CA ASP A 310 23.36 9.49 10.91
C ASP A 310 22.60 9.56 12.24
N THR A 311 21.70 8.60 12.50
CA THR A 311 20.81 8.62 13.67
C THR A 311 21.26 7.68 14.78
N VAL A 312 21.87 6.56 14.40
CA VAL A 312 22.27 5.47 15.29
C VAL A 312 23.80 5.32 15.32
N GLY A 313 24.46 5.51 14.16
CA GLY A 313 25.88 5.24 14.01
C GLY A 313 26.19 3.74 13.84
N GLY A 314 27.47 3.39 13.75
CA GLY A 314 27.91 1.99 13.65
C GLY A 314 27.76 1.33 12.26
N VAL A 315 27.21 2.06 11.29
CA VAL A 315 26.97 1.58 9.91
C VAL A 315 27.69 2.49 8.92
N GLU A 316 28.30 1.92 7.87
CA GLU A 316 28.96 2.71 6.84
C GLU A 316 27.96 3.40 5.90
N ARG A 317 28.20 4.69 5.62
CA ARG A 317 27.39 5.45 4.67
C ARG A 317 27.63 4.96 3.24
N VAL A 318 26.56 4.65 2.53
CA VAL A 318 26.64 4.47 1.07
C VAL A 318 26.76 5.84 0.40
N SER A 319 27.99 6.19 0.01
CA SER A 319 28.33 7.40 -0.72
C SER A 319 29.01 7.07 -2.05
N ARG A 320 28.26 7.13 -3.16
CA ARG A 320 28.80 7.16 -4.53
C ARG A 320 28.54 8.50 -5.25
N ALA A 321 28.00 9.48 -4.54
CA ALA A 321 27.78 10.81 -5.10
C ALA A 321 29.13 11.51 -5.29
N LYS A 322 29.30 12.24 -6.40
CA LYS A 322 30.45 13.14 -6.59
C LYS A 322 30.55 14.02 -5.33
N PRO A 323 31.73 14.15 -4.69
CA PRO A 323 31.89 15.06 -3.57
C PRO A 323 31.43 16.44 -4.05
N ARG A 324 30.46 17.02 -3.32
CA ARG A 324 29.98 18.36 -3.62
C ARG A 324 31.16 19.31 -3.64
N THR A 325 31.15 20.19 -4.62
CA THR A 325 32.14 21.27 -4.70
C THR A 325 32.03 22.14 -3.46
N GLU A 326 33.12 22.82 -3.10
CA GLU A 326 33.14 23.70 -1.93
C GLU A 326 32.08 24.80 -2.01
N ALA A 327 31.76 25.26 -3.23
CA ALA A 327 30.68 26.20 -3.52
C ALA A 327 29.30 25.65 -3.13
N GLU A 328 28.97 24.43 -3.54
CA GLU A 328 27.68 23.78 -3.20
C GLU A 328 27.55 23.48 -1.69
N ARG A 329 28.67 23.22 -1.00
CA ARG A 329 28.69 23.05 0.46
C ARG A 329 28.43 24.38 1.17
N LYS A 330 29.07 25.46 0.72
CA LYS A 330 28.88 26.82 1.25
C LYS A 330 27.44 27.30 1.02
N GLU A 331 26.86 27.05 -0.15
CA GLU A 331 25.48 27.46 -0.48
C GLU A 331 24.44 26.77 0.41
N GLN A 332 24.62 25.48 0.73
CA GLN A 332 23.71 24.77 1.62
C GLN A 332 23.88 25.17 3.11
N ALA A 333 25.12 25.46 3.54
CA ALA A 333 25.39 25.98 4.88
C ALA A 333 24.81 27.39 5.10
N VAL A 334 24.50 28.11 4.01
CA VAL A 334 23.88 29.44 4.01
C VAL A 334 22.35 29.36 3.94
N VAL A 335 21.74 28.18 3.78
CA VAL A 335 20.27 28.05 3.86
C VAL A 335 19.85 28.34 5.30
N PRO A 336 19.15 29.45 5.58
CA PRO A 336 18.71 29.75 6.93
C PRO A 336 17.71 28.66 7.35
N VAL A 337 17.94 28.07 8.52
CA VAL A 337 16.94 27.25 9.20
C VAL A 337 15.79 28.19 9.53
N THR A 338 14.82 28.31 8.62
CA THR A 338 13.57 28.97 8.90
C THR A 338 12.67 27.96 9.58
N ASN A 339 12.07 28.34 10.71
CA ASN A 339 11.10 27.55 11.47
C ASN A 339 9.79 27.22 10.71
N ALA A 340 9.79 27.28 9.37
CA ALA A 340 8.61 27.08 8.54
C ALA A 340 8.24 25.60 8.32
N THR A 341 8.91 24.64 8.97
CA THR A 341 8.56 23.21 8.91
C THR A 341 8.43 22.51 10.27
N ALA A 342 8.29 23.28 11.36
CA ALA A 342 7.98 22.75 12.70
C ALA A 342 6.49 22.95 13.03
N GLY A 343 5.62 22.19 12.38
CA GLY A 343 4.22 22.09 12.78
C GLY A 343 4.07 21.16 13.99
N ARG A 344 4.35 21.66 15.21
CA ARG A 344 3.86 21.13 16.50
C ARG A 344 4.17 22.13 17.64
N PRO A 345 3.17 22.72 18.32
CA PRO A 345 3.37 23.56 19.49
C PRO A 345 3.40 22.75 20.81
N GLY A 346 4.26 23.18 21.74
CA GLY A 346 4.39 22.69 23.13
C GLY A 346 5.60 21.75 23.30
N VAL A 347 6.69 22.11 23.97
CA VAL A 347 6.83 22.57 25.36
C VAL A 347 7.95 23.61 25.49
N ALA A 348 7.72 24.60 26.35
CA ALA A 348 8.61 25.73 26.61
C ALA A 348 9.88 25.33 27.37
N MET A 349 11.01 25.93 27.00
CA MET A 349 12.06 26.29 27.95
C MET A 349 12.31 27.78 27.79
N ALA A 350 12.11 28.49 28.89
CA ALA A 350 12.30 29.91 29.04
C ALA A 350 13.76 30.29 28.78
N ASN A 351 13.98 31.35 28.01
CA ASN A 351 14.83 32.44 28.50
C ASN A 351 14.57 33.75 27.75
N VAL A 352 14.60 34.78 28.58
CA VAL A 352 14.23 36.17 28.36
C VAL A 352 15.25 36.89 27.47
N SER A 353 14.79 37.64 26.47
CA SER A 353 15.24 39.03 26.28
C SER A 353 14.34 39.76 25.29
N ALA A 354 13.89 40.93 25.72
CA ALA A 354 12.98 41.82 25.04
C ALA A 354 13.67 42.61 23.92
N LYS A 355 12.96 42.81 22.81
CA LYS A 355 12.77 44.14 22.20
C LYS A 355 11.71 44.06 21.08
N ARG A 356 10.61 44.77 21.31
CA ARG A 356 9.55 45.08 20.33
C ARG A 356 10.04 46.16 19.36
N GLY A 357 9.67 46.03 18.09
CA GLY A 357 9.70 47.09 17.07
C GLY A 357 8.72 46.72 15.93
N PRO A 358 8.00 47.68 15.33
CA PRO A 358 6.64 47.45 14.83
C PRO A 358 6.54 47.02 13.35
N LEU A 359 5.39 46.38 13.08
CA LEU A 359 4.82 46.04 11.78
C LEU A 359 4.73 47.25 10.83
N ILE A 360 5.19 47.06 9.59
CA ILE A 360 4.79 47.87 8.45
C ILE A 360 4.30 46.93 7.34
N SER A 361 2.99 46.96 7.11
CA SER A 361 2.30 46.43 5.95
C SER A 361 2.57 47.29 4.73
N ARG A 362 2.89 46.70 3.57
CA ARG A 362 2.82 47.41 2.29
C ARG A 362 2.14 46.55 1.24
N ALA A 363 0.89 46.94 0.95
CA ALA A 363 0.13 46.52 -0.21
C ALA A 363 0.78 47.07 -1.49
N GLY A 364 0.85 46.23 -2.52
CA GLY A 364 1.34 46.58 -3.85
C GLY A 364 0.34 46.15 -4.91
N THR A 365 -0.49 47.11 -5.32
CA THR A 365 -1.39 47.10 -6.48
C THR A 365 -0.61 46.95 -7.80
N GLY A 366 -1.02 46.01 -8.66
CA GLY A 366 -0.50 45.84 -10.01
C GLY A 366 -1.64 45.72 -11.03
N ALA A 367 -1.68 46.67 -11.96
CA ALA A 367 -2.78 47.02 -12.85
C ALA A 367 -3.10 45.99 -13.94
N ILE A 368 -4.41 45.85 -14.23
CA ILE A 368 -4.97 45.16 -15.38
C ILE A 368 -4.95 46.12 -16.58
N LYS A 369 -4.25 45.74 -17.66
CA LYS A 369 -4.40 46.37 -18.99
C LYS A 369 -5.12 45.41 -19.93
N GLY A 370 -6.31 45.81 -20.37
CA GLY A 370 -7.08 45.12 -21.39
C GLY A 370 -6.42 45.20 -22.77
N ARG A 371 -6.60 44.13 -23.55
CA ARG A 371 -6.30 44.12 -24.98
C ARG A 371 -7.37 43.28 -25.68
N THR A 372 -8.22 43.97 -26.44
CA THR A 372 -9.19 43.43 -27.39
C THR A 372 -8.48 42.93 -28.65
N GLY A 373 -8.91 41.80 -29.21
CA GLY A 373 -8.48 41.34 -30.53
C GLY A 373 -8.75 39.87 -30.85
N GLY A 374 -9.71 39.62 -31.75
CA GLY A 374 -9.75 38.49 -32.69
C GLY A 374 -9.93 37.06 -32.14
N ARG A 375 -11.16 36.54 -32.18
CA ARG A 375 -11.44 35.09 -32.06
C ARG A 375 -10.91 34.36 -33.29
N LYS A 376 -9.68 33.83 -33.20
CA LYS A 376 -9.23 32.72 -34.04
C LYS A 376 -9.65 31.42 -33.35
N SER A 377 -10.33 30.53 -34.08
CA SER A 377 -10.59 29.17 -33.62
C SER A 377 -9.26 28.51 -33.26
N ARG A 378 -9.13 28.08 -32.02
CA ARG A 378 -7.89 27.52 -31.48
C ARG A 378 -8.13 26.05 -31.23
N THR A 379 -7.61 25.20 -32.11
CA THR A 379 -7.60 23.76 -31.89
C THR A 379 -6.65 23.48 -30.73
N GLU A 380 -7.21 23.16 -29.56
CA GLU A 380 -6.42 22.75 -28.41
C GLU A 380 -6.18 21.24 -28.52
N VAL A 381 -4.91 20.86 -28.74
CA VAL A 381 -4.49 19.47 -28.78
C VAL A 381 -3.85 19.13 -27.43
N ARG A 382 -4.56 18.35 -26.61
CA ARG A 382 -3.99 17.82 -25.36
C ARG A 382 -3.59 16.37 -25.56
N ARG A 383 -2.33 16.07 -25.24
CA ARG A 383 -1.78 14.71 -25.26
C ARG A 383 -1.77 14.18 -23.84
N TYR A 384 -2.43 13.04 -23.64
CA TYR A 384 -2.40 12.32 -22.38
C TYR A 384 -1.71 10.99 -22.61
N LEU A 385 -0.73 10.68 -21.76
CA LEU A 385 -0.19 9.33 -21.67
C LEU A 385 -1.17 8.52 -20.83
N VAL A 386 -1.76 7.48 -21.42
CA VAL A 386 -2.70 6.61 -20.71
C VAL A 386 -2.18 5.18 -20.77
N MET A 387 -2.06 4.57 -19.59
CA MET A 387 -1.66 3.18 -19.44
C MET A 387 -2.92 2.32 -19.48
N ILE A 388 -3.04 1.46 -20.49
CA ILE A 388 -4.23 0.64 -20.72
C ILE A 388 -3.76 -0.80 -20.88
N ASP A 389 -4.45 -1.75 -20.24
CA ASP A 389 -4.23 -3.17 -20.50
C ASP A 389 -4.89 -3.61 -21.82
N GLU A 390 -4.72 -4.87 -22.20
CA GLU A 390 -5.26 -5.43 -23.45
C GLU A 390 -6.79 -5.45 -23.50
N SER A 391 -7.48 -5.21 -22.37
CA SER A 391 -8.94 -5.13 -22.28
C SER A 391 -9.50 -3.73 -22.49
N GLY A 392 -8.65 -2.71 -22.67
CA GLY A 392 -9.09 -1.31 -22.77
C GLY A 392 -9.29 -0.63 -21.41
N THR A 393 -8.85 -1.25 -20.31
CA THR A 393 -9.03 -0.74 -18.95
C THR A 393 -7.74 -0.08 -18.44
N PRO A 394 -7.81 1.07 -17.75
CA PRO A 394 -6.64 1.63 -17.06
C PRO A 394 -6.19 0.68 -15.96
N SER A 395 -5.00 0.08 -16.10
CA SER A 395 -4.48 -0.92 -15.18
C SER A 395 -3.02 -0.62 -14.81
N TYR A 396 -2.70 -0.73 -13.52
CA TYR A 396 -1.35 -0.56 -12.97
C TYR A 396 -0.58 -1.89 -12.82
N SER A 397 -1.15 -3.02 -13.23
CA SER A 397 -0.50 -4.33 -13.14
C SER A 397 -0.91 -5.24 -14.31
N GLY A 398 0.07 -5.60 -15.15
CA GLY A 398 -0.09 -6.45 -16.34
C GLY A 398 0.92 -6.09 -17.43
N SER A 399 0.96 -6.82 -18.55
CA SER A 399 1.75 -6.45 -19.75
C SER A 399 1.19 -5.16 -20.35
N GLN A 400 1.68 -4.02 -19.88
CA GLN A 400 1.21 -2.69 -20.27
C GLN A 400 1.74 -2.29 -21.66
N LYS A 401 0.89 -1.63 -22.45
CA LYS A 401 1.28 -1.02 -23.73
C LYS A 401 1.02 0.48 -23.63
N GLU A 402 1.98 1.29 -24.11
CA GLU A 402 1.84 2.74 -24.15
C GLU A 402 0.88 3.16 -25.28
N PHE A 403 -0.10 3.99 -24.96
CA PHE A 403 -1.00 4.61 -25.93
C PHE A 403 -0.93 6.13 -25.81
N THR A 404 -0.88 6.81 -26.95
CA THR A 404 -1.03 8.27 -27.00
C THR A 404 -2.49 8.60 -27.27
N LEU A 405 -3.15 9.24 -26.31
CA LEU A 405 -4.50 9.75 -26.50
C LEU A 405 -4.41 11.20 -27.00
N THR A 406 -4.96 11.45 -28.19
CA THR A 406 -5.04 12.81 -28.75
C THR A 406 -6.50 13.22 -28.81
N ALA A 407 -6.87 14.19 -27.98
CA ALA A 407 -8.17 14.84 -28.02
C ALA A 407 -8.04 16.17 -28.79
N SER A 408 -8.91 16.37 -29.78
CA SER A 408 -8.96 17.60 -30.57
C SER A 408 -10.34 18.22 -30.36
N ILE A 409 -10.40 19.40 -29.75
CA ILE A 409 -11.65 20.14 -29.59
C ILE A 409 -11.72 21.18 -30.70
N ASN A 410 -12.72 21.07 -31.57
CA ASN A 410 -12.95 22.03 -32.64
C ASN A 410 -14.07 22.98 -32.21
N SER A 411 -13.72 24.20 -31.85
CA SER A 411 -14.69 25.21 -31.37
C SER A 411 -15.35 25.91 -32.58
N ASN A 412 -16.15 25.18 -33.34
CA ASN A 412 -17.06 25.75 -34.34
C ASN A 412 -18.49 25.74 -33.75
N PRO A 413 -19.17 26.90 -33.58
CA PRO A 413 -20.48 26.95 -32.95
C PRO A 413 -21.58 26.15 -33.68
N ASP A 414 -21.40 25.87 -34.98
CA ASP A 414 -22.42 25.20 -35.81
C ASP A 414 -22.14 23.70 -36.07
N ALA A 415 -21.07 23.14 -35.51
CA ALA A 415 -20.77 21.71 -35.64
C ALA A 415 -19.95 21.21 -34.45
N TRP A 416 -20.63 20.68 -33.43
CA TRP A 416 -19.99 19.91 -32.37
C TRP A 416 -19.59 18.54 -32.92
N SER A 417 -18.29 18.31 -33.11
CA SER A 417 -17.74 16.97 -33.35
C SER A 417 -16.59 16.73 -32.38
N GLU A 418 -16.77 15.75 -31.50
CA GLU A 418 -15.70 15.21 -30.66
C GLU A 418 -15.12 13.99 -31.38
N SER A 419 -13.82 14.03 -31.69
CA SER A 419 -13.12 12.86 -32.20
C SER A 419 -12.04 12.43 -31.21
N LEU A 420 -12.11 11.17 -30.80
CA LEU A 420 -11.09 10.53 -29.98
C LEU A 420 -10.24 9.64 -30.89
N THR A 421 -8.94 9.93 -30.98
CA THR A 421 -8.02 9.10 -31.75
C THR A 421 -7.02 8.45 -30.80
N VAL A 422 -7.02 7.12 -30.81
CA VAL A 422 -6.04 6.29 -30.08
C VAL A 422 -5.08 5.71 -31.11
N SER A 423 -3.77 5.98 -30.96
CA SER A 423 -2.76 5.48 -31.88
C SER A 423 -1.61 4.75 -31.17
N ARG A 424 -1.15 3.68 -31.84
CA ARG A 424 0.12 2.98 -31.61
C ARG A 424 0.86 2.95 -32.96
N ARG A 425 2.19 2.91 -32.98
CA ARG A 425 2.99 2.79 -34.22
C ARG A 425 2.28 1.84 -35.22
N ALA A 426 1.79 2.43 -36.32
CA ALA A 426 1.06 1.83 -37.46
C ALA A 426 -0.40 1.35 -37.31
N ARG A 427 -1.13 1.59 -36.22
CA ARG A 427 -2.61 1.41 -36.20
C ARG A 427 -3.33 2.59 -35.53
N VAL A 428 -4.29 3.15 -36.27
CA VAL A 428 -5.16 4.26 -35.82
C VAL A 428 -6.56 3.71 -35.65
N ILE A 429 -7.12 3.82 -34.44
CA ILE A 429 -8.54 3.55 -34.19
C ILE A 429 -9.22 4.91 -34.04
N ARG A 430 -10.13 5.23 -34.96
CA ARG A 430 -11.02 6.42 -34.85
C ARG A 430 -12.32 6.00 -34.21
N ILE A 431 -12.69 6.64 -33.11
CA ILE A 431 -14.01 6.51 -32.51
C ILE A 431 -14.79 7.78 -32.87
N ASN A 432 -15.81 7.64 -33.71
CA ASN A 432 -16.77 8.70 -33.99
C ASN A 432 -17.89 8.64 -32.94
N LEU A 433 -17.98 9.66 -32.08
CA LEU A 433 -19.12 9.85 -31.20
C LEU A 433 -20.16 10.69 -31.95
N GLN A 434 -21.13 10.03 -32.59
CA GLN A 434 -22.35 10.71 -33.05
C GLN A 434 -23.42 10.58 -31.96
N GLN A 435 -23.80 11.71 -31.35
CA GLN A 435 -25.07 11.81 -30.62
C GLN A 435 -26.22 11.74 -31.63
N ARG A 436 -27.06 10.70 -31.55
CA ARG A 436 -28.43 10.80 -32.07
C ARG A 436 -29.25 11.54 -31.03
N MET A 437 -29.74 12.73 -31.39
CA MET A 437 -30.81 13.37 -30.64
C MET A 437 -32.14 12.71 -30.98
N SER A 438 -32.76 12.12 -29.98
CA SER A 438 -34.20 11.89 -29.86
C SER A 438 -34.58 11.93 -28.40
#